data_AF-A0A0G4MCN9-F1
#
_entry.id   AF-A0A0G4MCN9-F1
#
_cell.length_a   1.000
_cell.length_b   1.000
_cell.length_c   1.000
_cell.angle_alpha   90.00
_cell.angle_beta   90.00
_cell.angle_gamma   90.00
#
_symmetry.space_group_name_H-M   'P 1'
#
loop_
_entity.id
_entity.type
_entity.pdbx_description
1 polymer ?
#
loop_
_entity_poly.entity_id
_entity_poly.type
_entity_poly.pdbx_seq_one_letter_code
_entity_poly.pdbx_strand_id
1 'polypeptide(L)'
;MGLNLDYARPEWMIITVLPVPPPPVRPSISMDGTGQGMRNEDDLTYKLGDIIRANGNVRQAIREASPAHIARDFEQLLQYHVATYMDNDIAGQPRALQKSGRPVKAIRARLKGKEGRLRGNLMGKRVDFSARTVITGDANLSLDEVGVPRSIARTL
;
A
#
# COMPACT_ATOMS: atom_id res chain seq x y z
N MET A 1 9.72 22.48 23.12
CA MET A 1 9.43 21.75 21.87
C MET A 1 8.25 20.83 22.13
N GLY A 2 7.32 20.66 21.18
CA GLY A 2 6.14 19.79 21.36
C GLY A 2 6.46 18.29 21.27
N LEU A 3 7.57 17.84 21.86
CA LEU A 3 8.07 16.47 21.80
C LEU A 3 7.93 15.79 23.17
N ASN A 4 7.74 14.48 23.16
CA ASN A 4 7.51 13.67 24.35
C ASN A 4 8.61 12.61 24.49
N LEU A 5 9.18 12.46 25.69
CA LEU A 5 10.30 11.55 25.95
C LEU A 5 9.94 10.07 25.84
N ASP A 6 8.68 9.71 26.11
CA ASP A 6 8.22 8.32 26.15
C ASP A 6 7.69 7.86 24.78
N TYR A 7 7.07 8.76 24.02
CA TYR A 7 6.33 8.42 22.80
C TYR A 7 6.87 9.05 21.51
N ALA A 8 7.65 10.13 21.58
CA ALA A 8 8.01 10.92 20.40
C ALA A 8 9.40 11.58 20.54
N ARG A 9 10.41 10.74 20.76
CA ARG A 9 11.81 11.19 20.84
C ARG A 9 12.31 11.67 19.46
N PRO A 10 12.96 12.85 19.35
CA PRO A 10 13.39 13.40 18.07
C PRO A 10 14.26 12.47 17.23
N GLU A 11 15.14 11.69 17.86
CA GLU A 11 16.00 10.70 17.21
C GLU A 11 15.24 9.58 16.51
N TRP A 12 13.98 9.30 16.89
CA TRP A 12 13.14 8.31 16.22
C TRP A 12 12.60 8.79 14.87
N MET A 13 12.74 10.07 14.55
CA MET A 13 12.43 10.59 13.22
C MET A 13 13.46 10.12 12.17
N ILE A 14 14.64 9.67 12.61
CA ILE A 14 15.67 9.08 11.76
C ILE A 14 15.52 7.55 11.82
N ILE A 15 15.18 6.95 10.68
CA ILE A 15 14.96 5.50 10.59
C ILE A 15 16.31 4.79 10.60
N THR A 16 16.62 4.10 11.70
CA THR A 16 17.77 3.20 11.82
C THR A 16 17.39 1.73 11.61
N VAL A 17 16.16 1.37 12.00
CA VAL A 17 15.58 0.04 11.81
C VAL A 17 14.25 0.20 11.08
N LEU A 18 14.16 -0.34 9.86
CA LEU A 18 12.94 -0.27 9.06
C LEU A 18 12.07 -1.52 9.31
N PRO A 19 10.84 -1.38 9.84
CA PRO A 19 9.95 -2.51 10.05
C PRO A 19 9.42 -3.04 8.71
N VAL A 20 9.45 -4.36 8.53
CA VAL A 20 8.93 -5.03 7.34
C VAL A 20 7.50 -5.50 7.61
N PRO A 21 6.49 -5.02 6.86
CA PRO A 21 5.12 -5.43 7.08
C PRO A 21 4.89 -6.90 6.69
N PRO A 22 3.99 -7.62 7.38
CA PRO A 22 3.72 -9.03 7.11
C PRO A 22 2.95 -9.23 5.79
N PRO A 23 2.92 -10.46 5.22
CA PRO A 23 2.25 -10.75 3.95
C PRO A 23 0.81 -10.25 3.79
N PRO A 24 -0.07 -10.24 4.82
CA PRO A 24 -1.42 -9.70 4.68
C PRO A 24 -1.49 -8.21 4.28
N VAL A 25 -0.45 -7.43 4.59
CA VAL A 25 -0.35 -6.01 4.20
C VAL A 25 0.19 -5.84 2.77
N ARG A 26 0.92 -6.85 2.27
CA ARG A 26 1.58 -6.91 0.96
C ARG A 26 1.26 -8.24 0.25
N PRO A 27 -0.01 -8.46 -0.13
CA PRO A 27 -0.47 -9.75 -0.61
C PRO A 27 0.16 -10.13 -1.96
N SER A 28 0.59 -11.39 -2.10
CA SER A 28 1.04 -11.96 -3.36
C SER A 28 -0.15 -12.53 -4.14
N ILE A 29 -0.20 -12.30 -5.45
CA ILE A 29 -1.22 -12.85 -6.34
C ILE A 29 -0.59 -13.95 -7.20
N SER A 30 -1.08 -15.19 -7.07
CA SER A 30 -0.72 -16.29 -7.97
C SER A 30 -1.69 -16.35 -9.15
N MET A 31 -1.20 -16.32 -10.38
CA MET A 31 -2.04 -16.37 -11.60
C MET A 31 -2.90 -17.64 -11.66
N ASP A 32 -2.34 -18.78 -11.26
CA ASP A 32 -2.99 -20.09 -11.45
C ASP A 32 -3.68 -20.64 -10.19
N GLY A 33 -3.66 -19.90 -9.07
CA GLY A 33 -4.22 -20.34 -7.78
C GLY A 33 -3.55 -21.56 -7.12
N THR A 34 -2.69 -22.28 -7.83
CA THR A 34 -2.02 -23.51 -7.39
C THR A 34 -0.73 -23.27 -6.58
N GLY A 35 -0.34 -22.00 -6.37
CA GLY A 35 0.88 -21.63 -5.65
C GLY A 35 2.20 -21.98 -6.35
N GLN A 36 2.18 -22.78 -7.42
CA GLN A 36 3.36 -23.21 -8.19
C GLN A 36 3.56 -22.45 -9.52
N GLY A 37 2.60 -21.62 -9.93
CA GLY A 37 2.67 -20.79 -11.13
C GLY A 37 3.36 -19.42 -10.94
N MET A 38 3.37 -18.60 -12.00
CA MET A 38 3.91 -17.23 -11.94
C MET A 38 3.21 -16.41 -10.85
N ARG A 39 4.02 -15.82 -9.95
CA ARG A 39 3.54 -14.98 -8.85
C ARG A 39 3.79 -13.51 -9.15
N ASN A 40 2.73 -12.71 -9.05
CA ASN A 40 2.80 -11.26 -9.06
C ASN A 40 2.79 -10.77 -7.61
N GLU A 41 3.94 -10.31 -7.14
CA GLU A 41 4.10 -9.77 -5.79
C GLU A 41 3.54 -8.35 -5.69
N ASP A 42 3.21 -7.94 -4.47
CA ASP A 42 2.77 -6.57 -4.20
C ASP A 42 3.90 -5.54 -4.45
N ASP A 43 3.52 -4.33 -4.86
CA ASP A 43 4.41 -3.18 -5.05
C ASP A 43 5.38 -2.94 -3.87
N LEU A 44 4.90 -3.10 -2.63
CA LEU A 44 5.72 -2.95 -1.42
C LEU A 44 6.80 -4.04 -1.34
N THR A 45 6.49 -5.28 -1.75
CA THR A 45 7.46 -6.38 -1.75
C THR A 45 8.61 -6.09 -2.73
N TYR A 46 8.30 -5.59 -3.93
CA TYR A 46 9.34 -5.19 -4.88
C TYR A 46 10.22 -4.07 -4.33
N LYS A 47 9.59 -3.04 -3.75
CA LYS A 47 10.33 -1.90 -3.20
C LYS A 47 11.20 -2.27 -2.00
N LEU A 48 10.73 -3.18 -1.14
CA LEU A 48 11.53 -3.74 -0.05
C LEU A 48 12.75 -4.52 -0.59
N GLY A 49 12.59 -5.26 -1.69
CA GLY A 49 13.71 -5.91 -2.37
C GLY A 49 14.76 -4.90 -2.87
N ASP A 50 14.34 -3.75 -3.40
CA ASP A 50 15.26 -2.68 -3.79
C ASP A 50 15.98 -2.07 -2.58
N ILE A 51 15.27 -1.84 -1.47
CA ILE A 51 15.85 -1.30 -0.23
C ILE A 51 16.93 -2.24 0.32
N ILE A 52 16.66 -3.55 0.35
CA ILE A 52 17.63 -4.55 0.83
C ILE A 52 18.88 -4.56 -0.05
N ARG A 53 18.71 -4.51 -1.38
CA ARG A 53 19.84 -4.45 -2.32
C ARG A 53 20.66 -3.17 -2.17
N ALA A 54 20.00 -2.00 -2.10
CA ALA A 54 20.68 -0.72 -1.89
C ALA A 54 21.43 -0.70 -0.56
N ASN A 55 20.83 -1.22 0.52
CA ASN A 55 21.48 -1.34 1.82
C ASN A 55 22.70 -2.28 1.78
N GLY A 56 22.60 -3.40 1.06
CA GLY A 56 23.73 -4.29 0.80
C GLY A 56 24.91 -3.57 0.14
N ASN A 57 24.63 -2.77 -0.89
CA ASN A 57 25.65 -2.00 -1.61
C ASN A 57 26.32 -0.95 -0.70
N VAL A 58 25.55 -0.23 0.12
CA VAL A 58 26.12 0.72 1.10
C VAL A 58 27.05 -0.01 2.08
N ARG A 59 26.60 -1.14 2.64
CA ARG A 59 27.42 -1.93 3.58
C ARG A 59 28.70 -2.45 2.93
N GLN A 60 28.63 -2.85 1.66
CA GLN A 60 29.79 -3.31 0.90
C GLN A 60 30.75 -2.15 0.61
N ALA A 61 30.25 -1.00 0.15
CA ALA A 61 31.05 0.19 -0.12
C ALA A 61 31.83 0.65 1.13
N ILE A 62 31.19 0.63 2.30
CA ILE A 62 31.85 0.96 3.58
C ILE A 62 32.93 -0.07 3.93
N ARG A 63 32.64 -1.37 3.75
CA ARG A 63 33.59 -2.45 4.06
C ARG A 63 34.83 -2.42 3.17
N GLU A 64 34.65 -2.10 1.90
CA GLU A 64 35.72 -2.03 0.91
C GLU A 64 36.46 -0.68 0.93
N ALA A 65 36.13 0.22 1.87
CA ALA A 65 36.67 1.57 1.96
C ALA A 65 36.59 2.31 0.61
N SER A 66 35.43 2.18 -0.06
CA SER A 66 35.17 2.87 -1.32
C SER A 66 35.35 4.38 -1.18
N PRO A 67 35.76 5.08 -2.25
CA PRO A 67 35.85 6.53 -2.25
C PRO A 67 34.59 7.21 -1.71
N ALA A 68 34.75 8.26 -0.92
CA ALA A 68 33.65 8.92 -0.21
C ALA A 68 32.50 9.39 -1.13
N HIS A 69 32.81 9.78 -2.36
CA HIS A 69 31.79 10.17 -3.34
C HIS A 69 30.91 8.98 -3.75
N ILE A 70 31.50 7.81 -4.00
CA ILE A 70 30.77 6.59 -4.37
C ILE A 70 29.91 6.10 -3.21
N ALA A 71 30.45 6.09 -1.99
CA ALA A 71 29.70 5.72 -0.79
C ALA A 71 28.47 6.64 -0.60
N ARG A 72 28.65 7.96 -0.79
CA ARG A 72 27.58 8.94 -0.71
C ARG A 72 26.49 8.73 -1.77
N ASP A 73 26.86 8.31 -2.98
CA ASP A 73 25.87 8.01 -4.04
C ASP A 73 25.02 6.78 -3.67
N PHE A 74 25.63 5.73 -3.09
CA PHE A 74 24.88 4.58 -2.59
C PHE A 74 23.97 4.94 -1.41
N GLU A 75 24.43 5.81 -0.50
CA GLU A 75 23.61 6.32 0.60
C GLU A 75 22.41 7.12 0.08
N GLN A 76 22.61 7.99 -0.90
CA GLN A 76 21.51 8.74 -1.54
C GLN A 76 20.51 7.81 -2.21
N LEU A 77 20.99 6.76 -2.88
CA LEU A 77 20.11 5.78 -3.51
C LEU A 77 19.27 5.03 -2.45
N LEU A 78 19.89 4.61 -1.35
CA LEU A 78 19.15 3.98 -0.24
C LEU A 78 18.09 4.93 0.34
N GLN A 79 18.46 6.19 0.58
CA GLN A 79 17.55 7.22 1.06
C GLN A 79 16.36 7.42 0.10
N TYR A 80 16.62 7.45 -1.21
CA TYR A 80 15.57 7.53 -2.24
C TYR A 80 14.60 6.34 -2.16
N HIS A 81 15.11 5.11 -2.05
CA HIS A 81 14.25 3.92 -1.97
C HIS A 81 13.41 3.90 -0.69
N VAL A 82 13.96 4.28 0.47
CA VAL A 82 13.22 4.36 1.73
C VAL A 82 12.17 5.47 1.68
N ALA A 83 12.51 6.64 1.13
CA ALA A 83 11.58 7.76 1.00
C ALA A 83 10.39 7.41 0.10
N THR A 84 10.67 6.89 -1.11
CA THR A 84 9.63 6.52 -2.09
C THR A 84 8.81 5.30 -1.70
N TYR A 85 9.27 4.48 -0.74
CA TYR A 85 8.49 3.42 -0.12
C TYR A 85 7.36 3.96 0.77
N MET A 86 7.66 5.00 1.55
CA MET A 86 6.68 5.67 2.42
C MET A 86 5.76 6.57 1.61
N ASP A 87 6.34 7.41 0.74
CA ASP A 87 5.62 8.34 -0.11
C ASP A 87 6.29 8.49 -1.48
N ASN A 88 5.57 8.11 -2.53
CA ASN A 88 6.06 8.19 -3.91
C ASN A 88 5.65 9.49 -4.62
N ASP A 89 4.95 10.40 -3.93
CA ASP A 89 4.51 11.69 -4.46
C ASP A 89 5.30 12.86 -3.84
N ILE A 90 6.57 12.63 -3.47
CA ILE A 90 7.44 13.67 -2.90
C ILE A 90 7.76 14.71 -3.98
N ALA A 91 7.52 15.99 -3.67
CA ALA A 91 7.81 17.09 -4.59
C ALA A 91 9.31 17.21 -4.86
N GLY A 92 9.69 17.39 -6.12
CA GLY A 92 11.09 17.54 -6.53
C GLY A 92 11.90 16.23 -6.59
N GLN A 93 11.30 15.09 -6.24
CA GLN A 93 11.94 13.77 -6.39
C GLN A 93 11.30 12.99 -7.56
N PRO A 94 12.09 12.21 -8.32
CA PRO A 94 11.54 11.36 -9.36
C PRO A 94 10.65 10.27 -8.73
N ARG A 95 9.60 9.87 -9.44
CA ARG A 95 8.72 8.80 -8.97
C ARG A 95 9.39 7.45 -9.18
N ALA A 96 9.29 6.57 -8.18
CA ALA A 96 9.63 5.17 -8.34
C ALA A 96 8.61 4.49 -9.26
N LEU A 97 9.10 3.92 -10.36
CA LEU A 97 8.31 3.20 -11.35
C LEU A 97 8.59 1.70 -11.24
N GLN A 98 7.56 0.90 -11.50
CA GLN A 98 7.70 -0.53 -11.74
C GLN A 98 8.31 -0.77 -13.13
N LYS A 99 8.78 -1.99 -13.42
CA LYS A 99 9.31 -2.36 -14.75
C LYS A 99 8.34 -2.07 -15.90
N SER A 100 7.04 -2.06 -15.63
CA SER A 100 5.98 -1.71 -16.58
C SER A 100 5.81 -0.21 -16.83
N GLY A 101 6.60 0.64 -16.18
CA GLY A 101 6.46 2.10 -16.21
C GLY A 101 5.35 2.66 -15.31
N ARG A 102 4.56 1.79 -14.65
CA ARG A 102 3.54 2.23 -13.69
C ARG A 102 4.18 2.73 -12.39
N PRO A 103 3.73 3.86 -11.81
CA PRO A 103 4.19 4.28 -10.49
C PRO A 103 3.89 3.25 -9.40
N VAL A 104 4.89 3.01 -8.54
CA VAL A 104 4.77 2.10 -7.38
C VAL A 104 3.79 2.69 -6.36
N LYS A 105 2.85 1.87 -5.88
CA LYS A 105 1.86 2.30 -4.87
C LYS A 105 2.42 2.23 -3.46
N ALA A 106 3.00 3.36 -3.01
CA ALA A 106 3.56 3.56 -1.67
C ALA A 106 2.50 3.51 -0.53
N ILE A 107 2.97 3.42 0.71
CA ILE A 107 2.12 3.33 1.91
C ILE A 107 1.16 4.52 2.02
N ARG A 108 1.66 5.76 1.86
CA ARG A 108 0.82 6.96 1.92
C ARG A 108 -0.31 6.93 0.89
N ALA A 109 -0.02 6.46 -0.33
CA ALA A 109 -1.00 6.33 -1.41
C ALA A 109 -2.08 5.26 -1.16
N ARG A 110 -1.81 4.28 -0.29
CA ARG A 110 -2.81 3.29 0.16
C ARG A 110 -3.76 3.86 1.21
N LEU A 111 -3.29 4.81 2.01
CA LEU A 111 -4.08 5.42 3.08
C LEU A 111 -4.95 6.58 2.58
N LYS A 112 -4.39 7.46 1.74
CA LYS A 112 -5.07 8.67 1.24
C LYS A 112 -6.00 8.40 0.05
N GLY A 113 -6.91 9.34 -0.21
CA GLY A 113 -7.76 9.36 -1.41
C GLY A 113 -9.13 8.70 -1.23
N LYS A 114 -9.96 8.77 -2.29
CA LYS A 114 -11.32 8.24 -2.31
C LYS A 114 -11.37 6.71 -2.15
N GLU A 115 -10.52 6.03 -2.91
CA GLU A 115 -10.32 4.57 -2.87
C GLU A 115 -9.25 4.15 -1.84
N GLY A 116 -8.83 5.06 -0.95
CA GLY A 116 -7.84 4.79 0.10
C GLY A 116 -8.47 4.07 1.29
N ARG A 117 -7.64 3.51 2.17
CA ARG A 117 -8.11 2.71 3.31
C ARG A 117 -9.08 3.45 4.23
N LEU A 118 -8.82 4.72 4.56
CA LEU A 118 -9.72 5.47 5.46
C LEU A 118 -11.11 5.63 4.84
N ARG A 119 -11.20 6.25 3.66
CA ARG A 119 -12.50 6.59 3.07
C ARG A 119 -13.17 5.37 2.42
N GLY A 120 -12.42 4.55 1.70
CA GLY A 120 -12.95 3.45 0.91
C GLY A 120 -13.15 2.13 1.67
N ASN A 121 -12.47 1.92 2.82
CA ASN A 121 -12.60 0.66 3.56
C ASN A 121 -13.18 0.85 4.96
N LEU A 122 -12.87 1.95 5.63
CA LEU A 122 -13.34 2.19 7.01
C LEU A 122 -14.64 3.01 7.05
N MET A 123 -14.79 4.03 6.19
CA MET A 123 -15.99 4.89 6.17
C MET A 123 -17.12 4.39 5.26
N GLY A 124 -16.83 3.50 4.31
CA GLY A 124 -17.82 2.98 3.37
C GLY A 124 -17.40 1.63 2.84
N LYS A 125 -17.81 0.56 3.51
CA LYS A 125 -17.46 -0.82 3.12
C LYS A 125 -18.59 -1.43 2.30
N ARG A 126 -18.24 -2.37 1.41
CA ARG A 126 -19.21 -3.30 0.86
C ARG A 126 -19.75 -4.20 1.98
N VAL A 127 -21.04 -4.43 1.96
CA VAL A 127 -21.74 -5.22 2.97
C VAL A 127 -22.37 -6.45 2.32
N ASP A 128 -22.35 -7.54 3.07
CA ASP A 128 -23.06 -8.77 2.71
C ASP A 128 -24.56 -8.61 3.02
N PHE A 129 -25.39 -9.54 2.57
CA PHE A 129 -26.85 -9.52 2.77
C PHE A 129 -27.55 -8.25 2.26
N SER A 130 -27.09 -7.74 1.11
CA SER A 130 -27.71 -6.59 0.44
C SER A 130 -27.95 -6.89 -1.04
N ALA A 131 -29.04 -6.35 -1.58
CA ALA A 131 -29.37 -6.43 -3.00
C ALA A 131 -29.79 -5.05 -3.54
N ARG A 132 -29.63 -4.85 -4.85
CA ARG A 132 -30.02 -3.63 -5.56
C ARG A 132 -30.72 -3.99 -6.86
N THR A 133 -31.89 -3.42 -7.10
CA THR A 133 -32.65 -3.56 -8.35
C THR A 133 -33.30 -2.24 -8.75
N VAL A 134 -33.82 -2.15 -9.97
CA VAL A 134 -34.60 -1.00 -10.46
C VAL A 134 -35.94 -0.92 -9.72
N ILE A 135 -36.36 0.30 -9.38
CA ILE A 135 -37.65 0.55 -8.72
C ILE A 135 -38.76 0.74 -9.74
N THR A 136 -39.99 0.35 -9.38
CA THR A 136 -41.21 0.59 -10.16
C THR A 136 -42.34 0.89 -9.17
N GLY A 137 -43.24 1.80 -9.52
CA GLY A 137 -44.36 2.18 -8.64
C GLY A 137 -45.47 1.13 -8.66
N ASP A 138 -46.05 0.84 -7.49
CA ASP A 138 -47.24 0.00 -7.32
C ASP A 138 -48.20 0.71 -6.36
N ALA A 139 -49.43 0.97 -6.82
CA ALA A 139 -50.45 1.69 -6.04
C ALA A 139 -51.14 0.80 -4.99
N ASN A 140 -50.92 -0.51 -5.02
CA ASN A 140 -51.56 -1.46 -4.10
C ASN A 140 -50.73 -1.75 -2.84
N LEU A 141 -49.51 -1.21 -2.74
CA LEU A 141 -48.64 -1.38 -1.57
C LEU A 141 -48.91 -0.29 -0.53
N SER A 142 -48.86 -0.67 0.74
CA SER A 142 -48.93 0.26 1.87
C SER A 142 -47.66 1.11 1.98
N LEU A 143 -47.72 2.21 2.73
CA LEU A 143 -46.62 3.18 2.83
C LEU A 143 -45.31 2.58 3.36
N ASP A 144 -45.41 1.58 4.23
CA ASP A 144 -44.30 0.88 4.90
C ASP A 144 -43.90 -0.42 4.20
N GLU A 145 -44.51 -0.76 3.06
CA GLU A 145 -44.24 -1.98 2.30
C GLU A 145 -43.28 -1.75 1.13
N VAL A 146 -42.52 -2.79 0.77
CA VAL A 146 -41.65 -2.81 -0.41
C VAL A 146 -41.77 -4.14 -1.15
N GLY A 147 -42.04 -4.08 -2.45
CA GLY A 147 -42.08 -5.26 -3.30
C GLY A 147 -40.68 -5.85 -3.52
N VAL A 148 -40.44 -7.07 -3.04
CA VAL A 148 -39.17 -7.80 -3.24
C VAL A 148 -39.37 -8.93 -4.26
N PRO A 149 -38.63 -8.94 -5.38
CA PRO A 149 -38.68 -10.04 -6.35
C PRO A 149 -38.33 -11.39 -5.71
N ARG A 150 -39.06 -12.45 -6.10
CA ARG A 150 -38.82 -13.82 -5.59
C ARG A 150 -37.38 -14.30 -5.78
N SER A 151 -36.69 -13.84 -6.81
CA SER A 151 -35.27 -14.15 -7.04
C SER A 151 -34.37 -13.60 -5.93
N ILE A 152 -34.61 -12.35 -5.50
CA ILE A 152 -33.86 -11.70 -4.43
C ILE A 152 -34.23 -12.32 -3.08
N ALA A 153 -35.52 -12.52 -2.82
CA ALA A 153 -36.03 -13.12 -1.58
C ALA A 153 -35.60 -14.57 -1.35
N ARG A 154 -35.16 -15.28 -2.40
CA ARG A 154 -34.59 -16.63 -2.28
C ARG A 154 -33.07 -16.65 -2.05
N THR A 155 -32.42 -15.50 -2.24
CA THR A 155 -30.96 -15.38 -2.16
C THR A 155 -30.50 -14.72 -0.85
N LEU A 156 -31.23 -13.69 -0.42
CA LEU A 156 -31.07 -13.03 0.88
C LEU A 156 -31.74 -13.84 1.99
#